data_AF-A0A3E2GRF8-F1
#
_entry.id   AF-A0A3E2GRF8-F1
#
_cell.length_a   1.000
_cell.length_b   1.000
_cell.length_c   1.000
_cell.angle_alpha   90.00
_cell.angle_beta   90.00
_cell.angle_gamma   90.00
#
_symmetry.space_group_name_H-M   'P 1'
#
loop_
_entity.id
_entity.type
_entity.pdbx_description
1 polymer ?
#
loop_
_entity_poly.entity_id
_entity_poly.type
_entity_poly.pdbx_seq_one_letter_code
_entity_poly.pdbx_strand_id
1 'polypeptide(L)'
;MKIPTTPPLDFDHEKGHEIPTKHKEAIRQLYGFAKIPIERLMERYKLGRTTIVKILNYDKLERARPNRGPSDHLTNDEVDKAIKHVSTG
;
A
#
# COMPACT_ATOMS: atom_id res chain seq x y z
N MET A 1 6.89 14.86 -28.02
CA MET A 1 7.52 15.07 -26.68
C MET A 1 6.49 14.70 -25.62
N LYS A 2 6.77 13.68 -24.79
CA LYS A 2 5.85 13.26 -23.71
C LYS A 2 6.10 14.19 -22.53
N ILE A 3 5.19 15.14 -22.30
CA ILE A 3 5.24 16.00 -21.12
C ILE A 3 5.13 15.05 -19.92
N PRO A 4 6.06 15.07 -18.95
CA PRO A 4 5.88 14.29 -17.72
C PRO A 4 4.63 14.83 -17.04
N THR A 5 3.52 14.12 -17.22
CA THR A 5 2.26 14.45 -16.56
C THR A 5 2.50 14.18 -15.09
N THR A 6 2.82 15.24 -14.36
CA THR A 6 2.81 15.22 -12.91
C THR A 6 1.48 14.58 -12.50
N PRO A 7 1.47 13.49 -11.72
CA PRO A 7 0.22 12.82 -11.37
C PRO A 7 -0.75 13.86 -10.81
N PRO A 8 -2.05 13.81 -11.19
CA PRO A 8 -3.02 14.75 -10.67
C PRO A 8 -2.93 14.84 -9.15
N LEU A 9 -2.91 16.08 -8.68
CA LEU A 9 -2.71 16.47 -7.28
C LEU A 9 -3.89 16.07 -6.38
N ASP A 10 -4.99 15.58 -6.95
CA ASP A 10 -6.13 15.00 -6.25
C ASP A 10 -5.83 13.56 -5.81
N PHE A 11 -4.83 13.42 -4.93
CA PHE A 11 -4.61 12.17 -4.23
C PHE A 11 -5.22 12.30 -2.83
N ASP A 12 -6.46 11.82 -2.68
CA ASP A 12 -7.09 11.67 -1.37
C ASP A 12 -6.94 10.22 -0.91
N HIS A 13 -5.95 10.01 -0.04
CA HIS A 13 -5.66 8.67 0.44
C HIS A 13 -6.55 8.30 1.61
N GLU A 14 -7.50 7.40 1.36
CA GLU A 14 -8.25 6.78 2.44
C GLU A 14 -7.36 5.85 3.29
N LYS A 15 -7.38 6.07 4.60
CA LYS A 15 -6.62 5.27 5.56
C LYS A 15 -7.07 3.80 5.48
N GLY A 16 -6.14 2.90 5.16
CA GLY A 16 -6.39 1.46 5.03
C GLY A 16 -6.36 0.96 3.59
N HIS A 17 -6.46 1.85 2.61
CA HIS A 17 -6.26 1.51 1.21
C HIS A 17 -4.78 1.42 0.85
N GLU A 18 -4.46 0.73 -0.23
CA GLU A 18 -3.09 0.69 -0.75
C GLU A 18 -2.81 1.94 -1.60
N ILE A 19 -1.65 2.55 -1.38
CA ILE A 19 -1.18 3.67 -2.21
C ILE A 19 -0.80 3.11 -3.59
N PRO A 20 -1.40 3.61 -4.69
CA PRO A 20 -1.07 3.14 -6.02
C PRO A 20 0.41 3.34 -6.33
N THR A 21 1.01 2.38 -7.05
CA THR A 21 2.43 2.36 -7.40
C THR A 21 2.89 3.66 -8.07
N LYS A 22 2.06 4.25 -8.93
CA LYS A 22 2.32 5.54 -9.60
C LYS A 22 2.61 6.69 -8.62
N HIS A 23 1.89 6.76 -7.49
CA HIS A 23 2.12 7.80 -6.49
C HIS A 23 3.38 7.52 -5.67
N LYS A 24 3.67 6.24 -5.37
CA LYS A 24 4.93 5.83 -4.70
C LYS A 24 6.15 6.24 -5.55
N GLU A 25 6.11 5.99 -6.86
CA GLU A 25 7.16 6.41 -7.80
C GLU A 25 7.33 7.92 -7.84
N ALA A 26 6.23 8.66 -7.95
CA ALA A 26 6.28 10.11 -7.99
C ALA A 26 6.88 10.70 -6.71
N ILE A 27 6.52 10.16 -5.54
CA ILE A 27 7.13 10.55 -4.25
C ILE A 27 8.65 10.32 -4.27
N ARG A 28 9.12 9.17 -4.78
CA ARG A 28 10.56 8.88 -4.89
C ARG A 28 11.28 9.82 -5.86
N GLN A 29 10.68 10.12 -7.01
CA GLN A 29 11.25 11.05 -7.98
C GLN A 29 11.31 12.47 -7.41
N LEU A 30 10.25 12.93 -6.75
CA LEU A 30 10.21 14.26 -6.14
C LEU A 30 11.24 14.39 -5.01
N TYR A 31 11.42 13.37 -4.19
CA TYR A 31 12.43 13.39 -3.12
C TYR A 31 13.86 13.24 -3.65
N GLY A 32 14.10 12.25 -4.51
CA GLY A 32 15.43 11.91 -5.00
C GLY A 32 15.98 12.91 -6.00
N PHE A 33 15.18 13.25 -7.02
CA PHE A 33 15.57 14.10 -8.14
C PHE A 33 15.29 15.58 -7.88
N ALA A 34 14.06 15.92 -7.48
CA ALA A 34 13.68 17.32 -7.25
C ALA A 34 14.03 17.83 -5.83
N LYS A 35 14.63 16.98 -4.97
CA LYS A 35 15.06 17.30 -3.60
C LYS A 35 13.96 17.96 -2.75
N ILE A 36 12.70 17.60 -3.01
CA ILE A 36 11.56 18.12 -2.27
C ILE A 36 11.59 17.56 -0.83
N PRO A 37 11.47 18.41 0.20
CA PRO A 37 11.48 17.96 1.58
C PRO A 37 10.25 17.11 1.92
N ILE A 38 10.40 16.20 2.90
CA ILE A 38 9.36 15.26 3.33
C ILE A 38 8.08 15.97 3.75
N GLU A 39 8.19 17.11 4.43
CA GLU A 39 7.02 17.91 4.88
C GLU A 39 6.15 18.34 3.70
N ARG A 40 6.77 18.82 2.62
CA ARG A 40 6.07 19.23 1.40
C ARG A 40 5.46 18.03 0.67
N LEU A 41 6.06 16.84 0.79
CA LEU A 41 5.47 15.59 0.29
C LEU A 41 4.26 15.15 1.14
N MET A 42 4.32 15.34 2.46
CA MET A 42 3.20 15.04 3.35
C MET A 42 1.99 15.92 3.03
N GLU A 43 2.20 17.23 2.88
CA GLU A 43 1.14 18.17 2.47
C GLU A 43 0.58 17.80 1.09
N ARG A 44 1.46 17.52 0.13
CA ARG A 44 1.08 17.25 -1.26
C ARG A 44 0.30 15.97 -1.45
N TYR A 45 0.62 14.92 -0.69
CA TYR A 45 -0.02 13.61 -0.83
C TYR A 45 -0.99 13.30 0.32
N LYS A 46 -1.18 14.23 1.28
CA LYS A 46 -1.96 14.02 2.51
C LYS A 46 -1.56 12.75 3.27
N LEU A 47 -0.27 12.41 3.24
CA LEU A 47 0.26 11.20 3.85
C LEU A 47 1.00 11.53 5.15
N GLY A 48 0.89 10.64 6.13
CA GLY A 48 1.70 10.71 7.35
C GLY A 48 3.18 10.52 7.07
N ARG A 49 4.03 11.14 7.92
CA ARG A 49 5.50 11.05 7.82
C ARG A 49 6.02 9.62 7.72
N THR A 50 5.47 8.72 8.54
CA THR A 50 5.86 7.30 8.56
C THR A 50 5.59 6.60 7.23
N THR A 51 4.50 6.95 6.56
CA THR A 51 4.13 6.40 5.25
C THR A 51 5.09 6.91 4.16
N ILE A 52 5.39 8.21 4.14
CA ILE A 52 6.37 8.78 3.21
C ILE A 52 7.74 8.11 3.40
N VAL A 53 8.23 8.02 4.64
CA VAL A 53 9.52 7.37 4.95
C VAL A 53 9.52 5.90 4.51
N LYS A 54 8.42 5.16 4.72
CA LYS A 54 8.30 3.78 4.21
C LYS A 54 8.40 3.71 2.69
N ILE A 55 7.75 4.62 1.96
CA ILE A 55 7.80 4.68 0.49
C ILE A 55 9.21 4.97 -0.02
N LEU A 56 9.94 5.87 0.67
CA LEU A 56 11.32 6.24 0.33
C LEU A 56 12.32 5.13 0.66
N ASN A 57 12.13 4.41 1.77
CA ASN A 57 13.06 3.36 2.21
C ASN A 57 12.82 2.00 1.54
N TYR A 58 11.60 1.71 1.08
CA TYR A 58 11.36 0.50 0.30
C TYR A 58 12.02 0.68 -1.06
N ASP A 59 12.88 -0.26 -1.47
CA ASP A 59 13.48 -0.22 -2.81
C ASP A 59 12.48 -0.77 -3.87
N LYS A 60 11.63 -1.72 -3.45
CA LYS A 60 10.63 -2.35 -4.33
C LYS A 60 9.39 -1.47 -4.52
N LEU A 61 8.94 -1.33 -5.77
CA LEU A 61 7.78 -0.54 -6.20
C LEU A 61 6.46 -1.13 -5.68
N GLU A 62 6.32 -2.44 -5.80
CA GLU A 62 5.25 -3.22 -5.21
C GLU A 62 5.68 -3.71 -3.84
N ARG A 63 4.76 -3.58 -2.87
CA ARG A 63 4.90 -4.29 -1.63
C ARG A 63 4.70 -5.75 -1.99
N ALA A 64 5.79 -6.51 -2.15
CA ALA A 64 5.71 -7.96 -2.25
C ALA A 64 4.88 -8.40 -1.04
N ARG A 65 3.62 -8.80 -1.26
CA ARG A 65 2.85 -9.44 -0.20
C ARG A 65 3.72 -10.60 0.22
N PRO A 66 4.09 -10.72 1.52
CA PRO A 66 4.74 -11.94 1.95
C PRO A 66 3.82 -13.07 1.48
N ASN A 67 4.38 -14.01 0.71
CA ASN A 67 3.78 -15.32 0.56
C ASN A 67 3.70 -15.89 1.98
N ARG A 68 2.65 -15.51 2.72
CA ARG A 68 2.09 -16.40 3.73
C ARG A 68 1.90 -17.68 2.93
N GLY A 69 2.52 -18.78 3.39
CA GLY A 69 2.47 -20.08 2.75
C GLY A 69 1.04 -20.50 2.41
N PRO A 70 0.83 -21.68 1.78
CA PRO A 70 -0.48 -22.09 1.29
C PRO A 70 -1.54 -21.69 2.31
N SER A 71 -2.47 -20.84 1.89
CA SER A 71 -3.54 -20.44 2.78
C SER A 71 -4.18 -21.73 3.26
N ASP A 72 -4.22 -21.93 4.58
CA ASP A 72 -5.10 -22.91 5.21
C ASP A 72 -6.55 -22.42 4.98
N HIS A 73 -6.96 -22.33 3.73
CA HIS A 73 -8.37 -22.16 3.36
C HIS A 73 -9.02 -23.46 3.79
N LEU A 74 -9.60 -23.42 4.98
CA LEU A 74 -10.57 -24.42 5.38
C LEU A 74 -11.59 -24.52 4.26
N THR A 75 -11.71 -25.70 3.69
CA THR A 75 -12.75 -26.03 2.74
C THR A 75 -14.11 -25.85 3.42
N ASN A 76 -15.17 -25.60 2.64
CA ASN A 76 -16.53 -25.48 3.20
C ASN A 76 -16.90 -26.69 4.08
N ASP A 77 -16.41 -27.88 3.73
CA ASP A 77 -16.54 -29.11 4.51
C ASP A 77 -15.89 -29.03 5.90
N GLU A 78 -14.70 -28.44 6.01
CA GLU A 78 -14.01 -28.27 7.28
C GLU A 78 -14.70 -27.22 8.17
N VAL A 79 -15.28 -26.20 7.55
CA VAL A 79 -16.11 -25.20 8.24
C VAL A 79 -17.40 -25.85 8.75
N ASP A 80 -18.11 -26.62 7.93
CA ASP A 80 -19.35 -27.31 8.31
C ASP A 80 -19.10 -28.36 9.40
N LYS A 81 -17.97 -29.07 9.34
CA LYS A 81 -17.55 -30.02 10.36
C LYS A 81 -17.28 -29.32 11.70
N ALA A 82 -16.64 -28.16 11.69
CA ALA A 82 -16.39 -27.36 12.89
C ALA A 82 -17.71 -26.85 13.50
N ILE A 83 -18.63 -26.35 12.68
CA ILE A 83 -19.96 -25.87 13.13
C ILE A 83 -20.74 -27.02 13.79
N LYS A 84 -20.79 -28.19 13.14
CA LYS A 84 -21.52 -29.36 13.65
C LYS A 84 -20.97 -29.84 15.00
N HIS A 85 -19.66 -29.76 15.22
CA HIS A 85 -19.04 -30.16 16.47
C HIS A 85 -19.40 -29.22 17.63
N VAL A 86 -19.51 -27.91 17.38
CA VAL A 86 -19.87 -26.91 18.41
C VAL A 86 -21.37 -26.94 18.73
N SER A 87 -22.24 -27.30 17.79
CA SER A 87 -23.69 -27.40 18.02
C SER A 87 -24.15 -28.68 18.72
N THR A 88 -23.25 -29.62 19.05
CA THR A 88 -23.59 -30.88 19.73
C THR A 88 -23.15 -30.89 21.21
N GLY A 89 -22.85 -29.71 21.78
CA GLY A 89 -22.55 -29.52 23.21
C GLY A 89 -23.77 -29.09 24.02
#